data_AF-A0A959JUI5-F1
#
_entry.id   AF-A0A959JUI5-F1
#
_cell.length_a   1.000
_cell.length_b   1.000
_cell.length_c   1.000
_cell.angle_alpha   90.00
_cell.angle_beta   90.00
_cell.angle_gamma   90.00
#
_symmetry.space_group_name_H-M   'P 1'
#
loop_
_entity.id
_entity.type
_entity.pdbx_description
1 polymer ?
#
loop_
_entity_poly.entity_id
_entity_poly.type
_entity_poly.pdbx_seq_one_letter_code
_entity_poly.pdbx_strand_id
1 'polypeptide(L)'
;MKKIKHLISKRLPFCLCLLLFAHCQQDEPIQPIVDIHPDFQSIVDLFVLEAAGRGKEIEIDNLILQYAGALDQNICGECNSLASLDRVQKEIRVNADPCWQHERELEALIFHELGHCILQRPHLSDTLPNGDPKSMMIEGDITIYAPCRYVVDDPAECNNLHKRDYYIDELFNPNTPVPNWAKDQ
;
A
#
# COMPACT_ATOMS: atom_id res chain seq x y z
N MET A 1 -26.52 -81.51 -37.73
CA MET A 1 -26.94 -80.29 -36.98
C MET A 1 -26.08 -80.17 -35.73
N LYS A 2 -25.75 -78.94 -35.31
CA LYS A 2 -24.81 -78.48 -34.24
C LYS A 2 -23.35 -78.26 -34.67
N LYS A 3 -23.06 -77.04 -35.12
CA LYS A 3 -21.71 -76.46 -35.27
C LYS A 3 -21.20 -75.97 -33.91
N ILE A 4 -19.98 -76.37 -33.57
CA ILE A 4 -19.20 -75.93 -32.40
C ILE A 4 -18.67 -74.51 -32.70
N LYS A 5 -18.95 -73.54 -31.83
CA LYS A 5 -18.41 -72.18 -31.93
C LYS A 5 -17.03 -72.15 -31.26
N HIS A 6 -15.97 -71.89 -32.02
CA HIS A 6 -14.62 -71.62 -31.50
C HIS A 6 -14.55 -70.20 -30.92
N LEU A 7 -13.91 -70.12 -29.74
CA LEU A 7 -13.60 -68.90 -29.00
C LEU A 7 -12.74 -67.94 -29.83
N ILE A 8 -13.14 -66.67 -29.88
CA ILE A 8 -12.33 -65.56 -30.38
C ILE A 8 -11.63 -64.94 -29.16
N SER A 9 -10.31 -65.10 -29.08
CA SER A 9 -9.43 -64.42 -28.13
C SER A 9 -9.35 -62.93 -28.48
N LYS A 10 -9.90 -62.07 -27.62
CA LYS A 10 -9.80 -60.61 -27.76
C LYS A 10 -8.47 -60.15 -27.17
N ARG A 11 -7.58 -59.61 -28.00
CA ARG A 11 -6.35 -58.95 -27.57
C ARG A 11 -6.72 -57.70 -26.76
N LEU A 12 -6.27 -57.66 -25.52
CA LEU A 12 -6.42 -56.55 -24.58
C LEU A 12 -5.50 -55.38 -25.03
N PRO A 13 -6.00 -54.14 -25.17
CA PRO A 13 -5.14 -53.02 -25.51
C PRO A 13 -4.37 -52.58 -24.26
N PHE A 14 -3.05 -52.51 -24.37
CA PHE A 14 -2.13 -51.98 -23.36
C PHE A 14 -2.37 -50.47 -23.25
N CYS A 15 -3.11 -50.07 -22.21
CA CYS A 15 -3.40 -48.67 -21.91
C CYS A 15 -2.16 -48.06 -21.24
N LEU A 16 -1.29 -47.46 -22.03
CA LEU A 16 -0.14 -46.68 -21.57
C LEU A 16 -0.67 -45.39 -20.92
N CYS A 17 -0.95 -45.44 -19.62
CA CYS A 17 -1.18 -44.25 -18.81
C CYS A 17 0.13 -43.46 -18.71
N LEU A 18 0.29 -42.46 -19.58
CA LEU A 18 1.23 -41.36 -19.39
C LEU A 18 0.82 -40.59 -18.13
N LEU A 19 1.39 -40.99 -17.00
CA LEU A 19 1.39 -40.21 -15.76
C LEU A 19 2.27 -38.97 -16.02
N LEU A 20 1.64 -37.91 -16.50
CA LEU A 20 2.20 -36.57 -16.45
C LEU A 20 2.34 -36.20 -14.97
N PHE A 21 3.56 -36.32 -14.44
CA PHE A 21 3.91 -35.73 -13.16
C PHE A 21 3.75 -34.22 -13.32
N ALA A 22 2.60 -33.71 -12.87
CA ALA A 22 2.41 -32.30 -12.62
C ALA A 22 3.44 -31.88 -11.58
N HIS A 23 4.56 -31.31 -12.04
CA HIS A 23 5.56 -30.69 -11.18
C HIS A 23 4.93 -29.39 -10.66
N CYS A 24 4.22 -29.51 -9.54
CA CYS A 24 3.76 -28.36 -8.78
C CYS A 24 5.01 -27.75 -8.13
N GLN A 25 5.61 -26.74 -8.77
CA GLN A 25 6.51 -25.84 -8.07
C GLN A 25 5.65 -25.11 -7.03
N GLN A 26 5.77 -25.53 -5.77
CA GLN A 26 5.30 -24.69 -4.69
C GLN A 26 6.29 -23.54 -4.58
N ASP A 27 5.78 -22.31 -4.69
CA ASP A 27 6.59 -21.12 -4.44
C ASP A 27 7.15 -21.21 -3.02
N GLU A 28 8.47 -21.11 -2.88
CA GLU A 28 9.13 -21.12 -1.57
C GLU A 28 8.61 -19.93 -0.74
N PRO A 29 8.22 -20.14 0.53
CA PRO A 29 7.76 -19.06 1.38
C PRO A 29 8.89 -18.04 1.57
N ILE A 30 8.60 -16.76 1.33
CA ILE A 30 9.54 -15.69 1.63
C ILE A 30 9.81 -15.63 3.13
N GLN A 31 11.04 -15.27 3.50
CA GLN A 31 11.38 -14.88 4.86
C GLN A 31 11.29 -13.36 4.90
N PRO A 32 10.24 -12.78 5.52
CA PRO A 32 10.06 -11.33 5.53
C PRO A 32 11.17 -10.66 6.34
N ILE A 33 11.60 -9.49 5.87
CA ILE A 33 12.64 -8.67 6.47
C ILE A 33 12.03 -7.33 6.88
N VAL A 34 12.46 -6.84 8.04
CA VAL A 34 12.26 -5.45 8.47
C VAL A 34 13.60 -4.73 8.41
N ASP A 35 13.71 -3.74 7.53
CA ASP A 35 14.89 -2.90 7.34
C ASP A 35 14.46 -1.47 6.97
N ILE A 36 14.31 -0.63 7.98
CA ILE A 36 13.83 0.75 7.87
C ILE A 36 15.04 1.68 8.02
N HIS A 37 15.24 2.57 7.05
CA HIS A 37 16.28 3.59 7.12
C HIS A 37 16.05 4.47 8.37
N PRO A 38 17.11 4.82 9.14
CA PRO A 38 16.98 5.55 10.39
C PRO A 38 16.15 6.84 10.32
N ASP A 39 16.26 7.59 9.22
CA ASP A 39 15.52 8.84 8.98
C ASP A 39 13.99 8.66 8.97
N PHE A 40 13.50 7.45 8.70
CA PHE A 40 12.07 7.15 8.60
C PHE A 40 11.53 6.41 9.82
N GLN A 41 12.40 5.88 10.70
CA GLN A 41 11.99 5.05 11.82
C GLN A 41 10.97 5.76 12.73
N SER A 42 11.22 7.02 13.10
CA SER A 42 10.30 7.77 13.96
C SER A 42 8.93 8.01 13.32
N ILE A 43 8.86 8.07 11.99
CA ILE A 43 7.60 8.26 11.26
C ILE A 43 6.83 6.93 11.19
N VAL A 44 7.53 5.80 11.00
CA VAL A 44 6.90 4.47 11.08
C VAL A 44 6.39 4.19 12.49
N ASP A 45 7.15 4.53 13.52
CA ASP A 45 6.72 4.39 14.91
C ASP A 45 5.48 5.26 15.20
N LEU A 46 5.46 6.48 14.66
CA LEU A 46 4.30 7.38 14.75
C LEU A 46 3.08 6.78 14.03
N PHE A 47 3.25 6.17 12.86
CA PHE A 47 2.16 5.50 12.15
C PHE A 47 1.53 4.38 12.98
N VAL A 48 2.35 3.53 13.62
CA VAL A 48 1.88 2.46 14.51
C VAL A 48 1.17 3.04 15.73
N LEU A 49 1.71 4.13 16.32
CA LEU A 49 1.09 4.82 17.44
C LEU A 49 -0.27 5.42 17.09
N GLU A 50 -0.38 6.10 15.94
CA GLU A 50 -1.62 6.70 15.44
C GLU A 50 -2.67 5.63 15.09
N ALA A 51 -2.24 4.48 14.57
CA ALA A 51 -3.09 3.31 14.34
C ALA A 51 -3.65 2.78 15.66
N ALA A 52 -2.79 2.57 16.66
CA ALA A 52 -3.18 2.07 17.98
C ALA A 52 -4.15 3.04 18.68
N GLY A 53 -3.93 4.36 18.55
CA GLY A 53 -4.84 5.39 19.04
C GLY A 53 -6.25 5.32 18.45
N ARG A 54 -6.41 4.65 17.30
CA ARG A 54 -7.68 4.42 16.58
C ARG A 54 -8.18 2.98 16.68
N GLY A 55 -7.62 2.19 17.60
CA GLY A 55 -7.99 0.80 17.82
C GLY A 55 -7.57 -0.15 16.70
N LYS A 56 -6.53 0.21 15.94
CA LYS A 56 -5.90 -0.64 14.92
C LYS A 56 -4.56 -1.13 15.46
N GLU A 57 -4.46 -2.42 15.74
CA GLU A 57 -3.19 -3.07 16.04
C GLU A 57 -2.47 -3.36 14.73
N ILE A 58 -1.28 -2.77 14.56
CA ILE A 58 -0.42 -2.96 13.39
C ILE A 58 0.93 -3.45 13.89
N GLU A 59 1.36 -4.59 13.38
CA GLU A 59 2.73 -5.09 13.55
C GLU A 59 3.49 -4.86 12.24
N ILE A 60 4.72 -4.33 12.35
CA ILE A 60 5.63 -4.15 11.21
C ILE A 60 6.63 -5.30 11.25
N ASP A 61 6.31 -6.39 10.55
CA ASP A 61 7.10 -7.63 10.48
C ASP A 61 7.63 -7.95 9.08
N ASN A 62 7.23 -7.17 8.07
CA ASN A 62 7.63 -7.29 6.67
C ASN A 62 7.65 -5.88 6.04
N LEU A 63 8.77 -5.17 6.11
CA LEU A 63 8.91 -3.85 5.51
C LEU A 63 10.39 -3.47 5.30
N ILE A 64 10.77 -3.23 4.06
CA ILE A 64 11.98 -2.47 3.72
C ILE A 64 11.53 -1.05 3.38
N LEU A 65 12.11 -0.04 4.02
CA LEU A 65 11.82 1.37 3.74
C LEU A 65 13.14 2.13 3.63
N GLN A 66 13.52 2.49 2.41
CA GLN A 66 14.87 3.01 2.11
C GLN A 66 14.80 4.19 1.14
N TYR A 67 15.84 5.01 1.13
CA TYR A 67 16.04 5.94 0.03
C TYR A 67 16.31 5.17 -1.26
N ALA A 68 15.69 5.61 -2.36
CA ALA A 68 15.98 5.10 -3.68
C ALA A 68 17.34 5.63 -4.17
N GLY A 69 18.11 4.79 -4.86
CA GLY A 69 19.28 5.25 -5.60
C GLY A 69 18.92 6.17 -6.77
N ALA A 70 17.76 5.94 -7.39
CA ALA A 70 17.06 6.83 -8.33
C ALA A 70 15.62 6.34 -8.53
N LEU A 71 14.63 7.22 -8.37
CA LEU A 71 13.28 7.06 -8.93
C LEU A 71 13.15 7.95 -10.17
N ASP A 72 12.06 7.81 -10.93
CA ASP A 72 11.64 8.88 -11.84
C ASP A 72 11.58 10.19 -11.03
N GLN A 73 12.09 11.29 -11.59
CA GLN A 73 12.17 12.59 -10.89
C GLN A 73 10.80 13.10 -10.43
N ASN A 74 9.71 12.56 -11.00
CA ASN A 74 8.34 12.93 -10.64
C ASN A 74 7.73 12.06 -9.53
N ILE A 75 8.45 11.05 -9.04
CA ILE A 75 7.97 10.12 -8.01
C ILE A 75 8.76 10.35 -6.73
N CYS A 76 8.02 10.63 -5.65
CA CYS A 76 8.59 10.86 -4.33
C CYS A 76 8.65 9.64 -3.45
N GLY A 77 7.71 8.72 -3.66
CA GLY A 77 7.63 7.45 -2.98
C GLY A 77 7.01 6.43 -3.92
N GLU A 78 7.44 5.18 -3.79
CA GLU A 78 6.73 4.06 -4.36
C GLU A 78 6.72 2.89 -3.38
N CYS A 79 5.56 2.27 -3.21
CA CYS A 79 5.40 0.97 -2.60
C CYS A 79 5.28 -0.10 -3.70
N ASN A 80 6.02 -1.20 -3.56
CA ASN A 80 6.03 -2.28 -4.54
C ASN A 80 4.78 -3.19 -4.51
N SER A 81 3.87 -3.02 -3.55
CA SER A 81 2.73 -3.90 -3.35
C SER A 81 1.49 -3.16 -2.87
N LEU A 82 0.42 -3.26 -3.66
CA LEU A 82 -0.95 -2.96 -3.23
C LEU A 82 -1.69 -4.21 -2.71
N ALA A 83 -1.08 -5.39 -2.84
CA ALA A 83 -1.77 -6.67 -2.72
C ALA A 83 -1.46 -7.38 -1.39
N SER A 84 -2.48 -8.05 -0.85
CA SER A 84 -2.49 -8.82 0.40
C SER A 84 -1.73 -10.14 0.38
N LEU A 85 -0.58 -10.15 -0.25
CA LEU A 85 0.26 -11.34 -0.23
C LEU A 85 1.33 -11.13 0.82
N ASP A 86 1.17 -11.80 1.97
CA ASP A 86 2.25 -12.15 2.92
C ASP A 86 3.39 -12.97 2.25
N ARG A 87 3.35 -13.08 0.92
CA ARG A 87 4.26 -13.80 0.04
C ARG A 87 5.20 -12.85 -0.71
N VAL A 88 5.08 -11.54 -0.54
CA VAL A 88 5.97 -10.55 -1.13
C VAL A 88 6.65 -9.72 -0.04
N GLN A 89 7.96 -9.50 -0.19
CA GLN A 89 8.70 -8.55 0.62
C GLN A 89 8.17 -7.16 0.31
N LYS A 90 7.57 -6.49 1.29
CA LYS A 90 7.10 -5.11 1.11
C LYS A 90 8.30 -4.19 1.08
N GLU A 91 8.37 -3.35 0.06
CA GLU A 91 9.44 -2.38 -0.13
C GLU A 91 8.83 -1.03 -0.47
N ILE A 92 9.21 -0.01 0.30
CA ILE A 92 8.95 1.39 0.02
C ILE A 92 10.28 2.04 -0.34
N ARG A 93 10.32 2.71 -1.49
CA ARG A 93 11.45 3.49 -1.96
C ARG A 93 11.09 4.96 -1.94
N VAL A 94 11.95 5.77 -1.34
CA VAL A 94 11.72 7.22 -1.20
C VAL A 94 12.80 7.99 -1.95
N ASN A 95 12.41 8.94 -2.79
CA ASN A 95 13.38 9.80 -3.47
C ASN A 95 13.90 10.89 -2.53
N ALA A 96 15.22 11.10 -2.48
CA ALA A 96 15.86 12.01 -1.52
C ALA A 96 15.87 13.49 -1.96
N ASP A 97 15.60 13.82 -3.23
CA ASP A 97 15.89 15.15 -3.80
C ASP A 97 14.78 15.72 -4.71
N PRO A 98 14.28 16.94 -4.45
CA PRO A 98 13.75 17.41 -3.18
C PRO A 98 12.23 17.23 -3.19
N CYS A 99 11.77 16.10 -2.67
CA CYS A 99 10.35 15.77 -2.65
C CYS A 99 9.55 16.49 -1.57
N TRP A 100 10.18 16.79 -0.43
CA TRP A 100 9.59 17.55 0.67
C TRP A 100 10.52 18.69 1.09
N GLN A 101 9.94 19.70 1.71
CA GLN A 101 10.62 20.81 2.35
C GLN A 101 10.28 20.90 3.85
N HIS A 102 9.19 20.29 4.29
CA HIS A 102 8.77 20.26 5.69
C HIS A 102 8.57 18.84 6.21
N GLU A 103 8.78 18.62 7.51
CA GLU A 103 8.54 17.33 8.18
C GLU A 103 7.12 16.77 8.00
N ARG A 104 6.12 17.64 7.73
CA ARG A 104 4.72 17.25 7.54
C ARG A 104 4.45 16.72 6.15
N GLU A 105 5.19 17.21 5.16
CA GLU A 105 5.15 16.67 3.80
C GLU A 105 5.83 15.29 3.78
N LEU A 106 6.96 15.15 4.50
CA LEU A 106 7.60 13.84 4.67
C LEU A 106 6.70 12.85 5.41
N GLU A 107 6.05 13.27 6.50
CA GLU A 107 5.06 12.46 7.21
C GLU A 107 3.92 12.03 6.27
N ALA A 108 3.35 12.97 5.50
CA ALA A 108 2.29 12.68 4.54
C ALA A 108 2.72 11.66 3.49
N LEU A 109 3.94 11.82 2.94
CA LEU A 109 4.52 10.88 1.99
C LEU A 109 4.68 9.48 2.60
N ILE A 110 5.33 9.36 3.75
CA ILE A 110 5.57 8.05 4.37
C ILE A 110 4.24 7.40 4.79
N PHE A 111 3.28 8.17 5.32
CA PHE A 111 1.95 7.64 5.66
C PHE A 111 1.17 7.19 4.43
N HIS A 112 1.30 7.90 3.31
CA HIS A 112 0.72 7.50 2.02
C HIS A 112 1.29 6.16 1.55
N GLU A 113 2.62 6.00 1.56
CA GLU A 113 3.26 4.75 1.16
C GLU A 113 2.97 3.58 2.11
N LEU A 114 2.90 3.85 3.43
CA LEU A 114 2.44 2.86 4.41
C LEU A 114 0.95 2.53 4.21
N GLY A 115 0.14 3.49 3.74
CA GLY A 115 -1.23 3.27 3.30
C GLY A 115 -1.31 2.20 2.21
N HIS A 116 -0.45 2.28 1.20
CA HIS A 116 -0.32 1.27 0.15
C HIS A 116 0.17 -0.07 0.73
N CYS A 117 1.36 -0.07 1.35
CA CYS A 117 2.09 -1.29 1.71
C CYS A 117 1.50 -2.02 2.93
N ILE A 118 1.03 -1.29 3.95
CA ILE A 118 0.54 -1.86 5.22
C ILE A 118 -0.98 -1.98 5.21
N LEU A 119 -1.69 -0.94 4.77
CA LEU A 119 -3.16 -0.90 4.81
C LEU A 119 -3.84 -1.33 3.51
N GLN A 120 -3.09 -1.58 2.43
CA GLN A 120 -3.61 -1.97 1.11
C GLN A 120 -4.64 -0.96 0.57
N ARG A 121 -4.40 0.32 0.87
CA ARG A 121 -5.24 1.42 0.40
C ARG A 121 -4.84 1.75 -1.04
N PRO A 122 -5.73 1.71 -2.03
CA PRO A 122 -5.43 2.22 -3.36
C PRO A 122 -5.47 3.75 -3.37
N HIS A 123 -4.98 4.36 -4.45
CA HIS A 123 -5.24 5.77 -4.69
C HIS A 123 -6.74 6.08 -4.81
N LEU A 124 -7.14 7.24 -4.32
CA LEU A 124 -8.52 7.74 -4.34
C LEU A 124 -8.55 9.18 -4.88
N SER A 125 -9.53 9.48 -5.74
CA SER A 125 -9.72 10.80 -6.35
C SER A 125 -10.99 11.52 -5.90
N ASP A 126 -11.69 10.96 -4.91
CA ASP A 126 -12.90 11.58 -4.36
C ASP A 126 -12.56 12.88 -3.61
N THR A 127 -13.52 13.81 -3.58
CA THR A 127 -13.38 15.08 -2.87
C THR A 127 -14.42 15.23 -1.77
N LEU A 128 -14.10 16.08 -0.79
CA LEU A 128 -15.01 16.61 0.21
C LEU A 128 -15.91 17.71 -0.39
N PRO A 129 -16.99 18.14 0.29
CA PRO A 129 -17.88 19.19 -0.23
C PRO A 129 -17.17 20.51 -0.55
N ASN A 130 -16.11 20.85 0.18
CA ASN A 130 -15.28 22.02 -0.09
C ASN A 130 -14.22 21.83 -1.20
N GLY A 131 -14.22 20.70 -1.91
CA GLY A 131 -13.28 20.41 -2.98
C GLY A 131 -11.92 19.85 -2.55
N ASP A 132 -11.62 19.82 -1.25
CA ASP A 132 -10.39 19.17 -0.76
C ASP A 132 -10.41 17.65 -1.05
N PRO A 133 -9.23 17.01 -1.21
CA PRO A 133 -9.15 15.57 -1.30
C PRO A 133 -9.86 14.89 -0.13
N LYS A 134 -10.66 13.86 -0.42
CA LYS A 134 -11.32 13.08 0.63
C LYS A 134 -10.34 12.23 1.41
N SER A 135 -9.23 11.85 0.81
CA SER A 135 -8.24 10.95 1.40
C SER A 135 -6.83 11.45 1.15
N MET A 136 -5.91 11.11 2.06
CA MET A 136 -4.48 11.29 1.81
C MET A 136 -3.91 10.35 0.75
N MET A 137 -4.69 9.34 0.35
CA MET A 137 -4.39 8.43 -0.74
C MET A 137 -4.64 9.10 -2.11
N ILE A 138 -4.58 10.43 -2.20
CA ILE A 138 -4.62 11.16 -3.46
C ILE A 138 -3.27 11.05 -4.17
N GLU A 139 -3.29 10.91 -5.49
CA GLU A 139 -2.05 10.81 -6.27
C GLU A 139 -1.32 12.16 -6.30
N GLY A 140 -0.01 12.14 -6.02
CA GLY A 140 0.88 13.27 -6.29
C GLY A 140 0.76 14.49 -5.37
N ASP A 141 -0.01 14.42 -4.28
CA ASP A 141 -0.14 15.53 -3.33
C ASP A 141 0.26 15.12 -1.90
N ILE A 142 1.44 15.59 -1.48
CA ILE A 142 1.96 15.43 -0.12
C ILE A 142 1.73 16.67 0.76
N THR A 143 1.04 17.69 0.24
CA THR A 143 0.80 18.99 0.90
C THR A 143 -0.53 19.08 1.63
N ILE A 144 -1.30 17.98 1.61
CA ILE A 144 -2.66 17.81 2.17
C ILE A 144 -2.84 18.33 3.60
N TYR A 145 -1.78 18.31 4.43
CA TYR A 145 -1.75 18.94 5.76
C TYR A 145 -0.43 19.65 6.05
N ALA A 146 0.28 20.08 5.01
CA ALA A 146 1.51 20.84 5.15
C ALA A 146 1.24 22.25 5.69
N PRO A 147 2.20 22.84 6.45
CA PRO A 147 2.13 24.26 6.78
C PRO A 147 2.34 25.13 5.53
N CYS A 148 2.05 26.42 5.66
CA CYS A 148 2.39 27.40 4.65
C CYS A 148 3.88 27.36 4.29
N ARG A 149 4.19 27.16 3.01
CA ARG A 149 5.56 27.29 2.49
C ARG A 149 6.00 28.75 2.37
N TYR A 150 5.09 29.60 1.89
CA TYR A 150 5.29 31.04 1.79
C TYR A 150 4.02 31.74 2.27
N VAL A 151 4.17 32.67 3.21
CA VAL A 151 3.07 33.56 3.61
C VAL A 151 3.03 34.70 2.60
N VAL A 152 2.09 34.63 1.66
CA VAL A 152 1.72 35.79 0.83
C VAL A 152 0.36 36.24 1.34
N ASP A 153 0.31 37.47 1.86
CA ASP A 153 -0.87 38.12 2.44
C ASP A 153 -1.39 37.55 3.77
N ASP A 154 -2.03 36.37 3.79
CA ASP A 154 -2.61 35.75 5.00
C ASP A 154 -2.12 34.30 5.22
N PRO A 155 -1.42 34.00 6.34
CA PRO A 155 -1.01 32.64 6.68
C PRO A 155 -2.16 31.63 6.80
N ALA A 156 -3.40 32.08 6.99
CA ALA A 156 -4.56 31.19 7.11
C ALA A 156 -4.89 30.47 5.79
N GLU A 157 -4.58 31.07 4.63
CA GLU A 157 -5.00 30.53 3.33
C GLU A 157 -4.17 29.32 2.87
N CYS A 158 -2.89 29.25 3.25
CA CYS A 158 -1.99 28.16 2.85
C CYS A 158 -1.71 27.12 3.95
N ASN A 159 -2.23 27.32 5.17
CA ASN A 159 -1.88 26.46 6.31
C ASN A 159 -2.87 25.30 6.47
N ASN A 160 -2.46 24.11 6.01
CA ASN A 160 -3.29 22.92 6.05
C ASN A 160 -3.09 22.08 7.32
N LEU A 161 -2.32 22.52 8.32
CA LEU A 161 -2.04 21.73 9.54
C LEU A 161 -3.31 21.25 10.26
N HIS A 162 -4.38 22.05 10.22
CA HIS A 162 -5.67 21.72 10.83
C HIS A 162 -6.36 20.52 10.18
N LYS A 163 -5.93 20.09 8.99
CA LYS A 163 -6.49 18.94 8.26
C LYS A 163 -5.84 17.61 8.67
N ARG A 164 -4.69 17.62 9.37
CA ARG A 164 -3.90 16.42 9.72
C ARG A 164 -4.76 15.35 10.40
N ASP A 165 -5.49 15.73 11.45
CA ASP A 165 -6.27 14.77 12.25
C ASP A 165 -7.32 14.05 11.39
N TYR A 166 -8.01 14.77 10.51
CA TYR A 166 -8.98 14.20 9.58
C TYR A 166 -8.32 13.18 8.64
N TYR A 167 -7.20 13.51 8.02
CA TYR A 167 -6.55 12.62 7.05
C TYR A 167 -5.97 11.36 7.71
N ILE A 168 -5.49 11.45 8.95
CA ILE A 168 -5.03 10.27 9.69
C ILE A 168 -6.23 9.42 10.15
N ASP A 169 -7.31 10.04 10.62
CA ASP A 169 -8.57 9.33 10.91
C ASP A 169 -9.07 8.58 9.67
N GLU A 170 -9.07 9.25 8.52
CA GLU A 170 -9.52 8.69 7.25
C GLU A 170 -8.62 7.55 6.75
N LEU A 171 -7.30 7.67 6.90
CA LEU A 171 -6.34 6.64 6.51
C LEU A 171 -6.68 5.30 7.17
N PHE A 172 -6.93 5.31 8.48
CA PHE A 172 -7.25 4.12 9.28
C PHE A 172 -8.74 3.75 9.29
N ASN A 173 -9.61 4.67 8.89
CA ASN A 173 -11.05 4.47 8.79
C ASN A 173 -11.63 5.20 7.55
N PRO A 174 -11.82 4.50 6.42
CA PRO A 174 -12.40 5.09 5.20
C PRO A 174 -13.82 5.67 5.37
N ASN A 175 -14.50 5.33 6.48
CA ASN A 175 -15.83 5.86 6.82
C ASN A 175 -15.76 7.10 7.72
N THR A 176 -14.60 7.73 7.86
CA THR A 176 -14.44 8.96 8.63
C THR A 176 -15.43 10.03 8.14
N PRO A 177 -16.28 10.59 9.01
CA PRO A 177 -17.25 11.59 8.61
C PRO A 177 -16.60 12.86 8.05
N VAL A 178 -17.32 13.55 7.17
CA VAL A 178 -16.90 14.87 6.66
C VAL A 178 -16.63 15.82 7.85
N PRO A 179 -15.44 16.42 7.93
CA PRO A 179 -15.07 17.32 9.02
C PRO A 179 -15.75 18.67 8.85
N ASN A 180 -15.91 19.44 9.93
CA ASN A 180 -16.66 20.70 9.87
C ASN A 180 -16.05 21.72 8.90
N TRP A 181 -14.71 21.80 8.83
CA TRP A 181 -14.02 22.71 7.91
C TRP A 181 -14.28 22.40 6.42
N ALA A 182 -14.82 21.22 6.11
CA ALA A 182 -15.11 20.79 4.74
C ALA A 182 -16.59 20.87 4.35
N LYS A 183 -17.48 21.28 5.25
CA LYS A 183 -18.94 21.29 5.02
C LYS A 183 -19.45 22.54 4.33
N ASP A 184 -18.72 23.64 4.41
CA ASP A 184 -19.20 24.96 4.04
C ASP A 184 -18.47 25.46 2.78
N GLN A 185 -19.22 25.60 1.67
CA GLN A 185 -18.94 26.52 0.57
C GLN A 185 -20.17 27.39 0.32
#